data_AF-A0AAD4HU33-F1
#
_entry.id   AF-A0AAD4HU33-F1
#
_cell.length_a   1.000
_cell.length_b   1.000
_cell.length_c   1.000
_cell.angle_alpha   90.00
_cell.angle_beta   90.00
_cell.angle_gamma   90.00
#
_symmetry.space_group_name_H-M   'P 1'
#
loop_
_entity.id
_entity.type
_entity.pdbx_description
1 polymer ?
#
loop_
_entity_poly.entity_id
_entity_poly.type
_entity_poly.pdbx_seq_one_letter_code
_entity_poly.pdbx_strand_id
1 'polypeptide(L)'
;MSSDSTSVASATANAVAALARLREALALPPSVRVLVTVAHKMIKLRKPKAGNEIASSSLRPNVLACNRLCRWVAPHSDIFHNSILEELPLADVLKLFDVMLVSVEVKTQENYGTGCLRFHQYCDSHSIPEKNRMPASDHLLASFVTSLARKVAATTVQNWLAGLHFWHNLHGAPWFGHT
;
A
#
# COMPACT_ATOMS: atom_id res chain seq x y z
N MET A 1 -39.44 -19.44 4.06
CA MET A 1 -38.11 -19.15 4.68
C MET A 1 -37.00 -19.17 3.61
N SER A 2 -37.15 -18.43 2.51
CA SER A 2 -36.24 -18.55 1.34
C SER A 2 -35.77 -17.21 0.75
N SER A 3 -36.10 -16.09 1.42
CA SER A 3 -35.84 -14.73 0.94
C SER A 3 -34.55 -14.11 1.51
N ASP A 4 -34.08 -14.54 2.69
CA ASP A 4 -32.86 -13.98 3.32
C ASP A 4 -31.58 -14.44 2.64
N SER A 5 -31.50 -15.70 2.20
CA SER A 5 -30.29 -16.27 1.61
C SER A 5 -29.92 -15.64 0.26
N THR A 6 -30.91 -15.21 -0.52
CA THR A 6 -30.71 -14.57 -1.83
C THR A 6 -30.27 -13.11 -1.69
N SER A 7 -30.76 -12.39 -0.68
CA SER A 7 -30.40 -11.00 -0.40
C SER A 7 -28.95 -10.87 0.07
N VAL A 8 -28.53 -11.73 1.01
CA VAL A 8 -27.16 -11.75 1.55
C VAL A 8 -26.13 -12.12 0.48
N ALA A 9 -26.46 -13.07 -0.41
CA ALA A 9 -25.57 -13.45 -1.51
C ALA A 9 -25.36 -12.30 -2.53
N SER A 10 -26.42 -11.54 -2.85
CA SER A 10 -26.34 -10.39 -3.75
C SER A 10 -25.56 -9.22 -3.14
N ALA A 11 -25.76 -8.94 -1.85
CA ALA A 11 -25.00 -7.91 -1.14
C ALA A 11 -23.50 -8.23 -1.07
N THR A 12 -23.17 -9.50 -0.76
CA THR A 12 -21.77 -9.97 -0.71
C THR A 12 -21.10 -9.88 -2.09
N ALA A 13 -21.80 -10.25 -3.16
CA ALA A 13 -21.27 -10.13 -4.53
C ALA A 13 -21.02 -8.66 -4.93
N ASN A 14 -21.89 -7.74 -4.53
CA ASN A 14 -21.73 -6.31 -4.77
C ASN A 14 -20.53 -5.72 -4.02
N ALA A 15 -20.31 -6.12 -2.76
CA ALA A 15 -19.17 -5.68 -1.97
C ALA A 15 -17.84 -6.15 -2.58
N VAL A 16 -17.75 -7.43 -2.98
CA VAL A 16 -16.56 -7.99 -3.66
C VAL A 16 -16.28 -7.25 -4.97
N ALA A 17 -17.31 -6.94 -5.75
CA ALA A 17 -17.18 -6.19 -6.99
C ALA A 17 -16.72 -4.74 -6.75
N ALA A 18 -17.24 -4.08 -5.71
CA ALA A 18 -16.84 -2.72 -5.35
C ALA A 18 -15.37 -2.66 -4.89
N LEU A 19 -14.93 -3.60 -4.05
CA LEU A 19 -13.52 -3.72 -3.63
C LEU A 19 -12.61 -4.00 -4.83
N ALA A 20 -13.01 -4.88 -5.75
CA ALA A 20 -12.24 -5.17 -6.96
C ALA A 20 -12.10 -3.91 -7.84
N ARG A 21 -13.20 -3.16 -8.04
CA ARG A 21 -13.18 -1.88 -8.77
C ARG A 21 -12.31 -0.84 -8.09
N LEU A 22 -12.35 -0.73 -6.77
CA LEU A 22 -11.47 0.15 -6.00
C LEU A 22 -10.00 -0.20 -6.22
N ARG A 23 -9.64 -1.49 -6.10
CA ARG A 23 -8.25 -1.96 -6.33
C ARG A 23 -7.77 -1.72 -7.75
N GLU A 24 -8.60 -2.04 -8.74
CA GLU A 24 -8.29 -1.80 -10.15
C GLU A 24 -8.12 -0.31 -10.43
N ALA A 25 -9.00 0.50 -9.85
CA ALA A 25 -8.92 1.94 -9.94
C ALA A 25 -7.59 2.43 -9.33
N LEU A 26 -7.30 2.11 -8.07
CA LEU A 26 -6.04 2.50 -7.41
C LEU A 26 -4.79 1.98 -8.14
N ALA A 27 -4.92 0.97 -9.00
CA ALA A 27 -3.81 0.48 -9.83
C ALA A 27 -3.53 1.32 -11.09
N LEU A 28 -4.45 2.19 -11.50
CA LEU A 28 -4.26 3.11 -12.63
C LEU A 28 -3.37 4.30 -12.22
N PRO A 29 -2.46 4.76 -13.10
CA PRO A 29 -1.60 5.88 -12.79
C PRO A 29 -2.41 7.17 -12.54
N PRO A 30 -1.94 8.07 -11.65
CA PRO A 30 -2.65 9.31 -11.29
C PRO A 30 -3.03 10.18 -12.50
N SER A 31 -2.24 10.15 -13.57
CA SER A 31 -2.45 10.91 -14.81
C SER A 31 -3.69 10.51 -15.61
N VAL A 32 -4.28 9.33 -15.34
CA VAL A 32 -5.57 8.90 -15.92
C VAL A 32 -6.74 9.40 -15.05
N ARG A 33 -6.48 9.80 -13.81
CA ARG A 33 -7.48 10.20 -12.80
C ARG A 33 -7.62 11.70 -12.66
N VAL A 34 -6.56 12.45 -12.95
CA VAL A 34 -6.57 13.91 -13.14
C VAL A 34 -5.76 14.21 -14.40
N LEU A 35 -6.36 14.98 -15.32
CA LEU A 35 -5.77 15.43 -16.57
C LEU A 35 -4.53 16.31 -16.29
N VAL A 36 -3.38 15.68 -16.05
CA VAL A 36 -2.08 16.34 -16.16
C VAL A 36 -1.17 15.42 -16.97
N THR A 37 -0.95 15.87 -18.20
CA THR A 37 -0.20 15.18 -19.25
C THR A 37 1.29 15.19 -18.92
N VAL A 38 1.78 14.13 -18.27
CA VAL A 38 3.21 13.82 -18.27
C VAL A 38 3.40 12.47 -18.94
N ALA A 39 4.03 12.48 -20.11
CA ALA A 39 4.38 11.28 -20.86
C ALA A 39 5.40 10.47 -20.05
N HIS A 40 4.95 9.37 -19.43
CA HIS A 40 5.85 8.44 -18.78
C HIS A 40 6.50 7.53 -19.84
N LYS A 41 7.81 7.66 -20.04
CA LYS A 41 8.62 6.60 -20.66
C LYS A 41 8.32 5.28 -19.95
N MET A 42 8.14 4.19 -20.69
CA MET A 42 8.05 2.84 -20.14
C MET A 42 9.36 2.51 -19.40
N ILE A 43 9.41 2.80 -18.10
CA ILE A 43 10.56 2.48 -17.27
C ILE A 43 10.54 0.97 -17.01
N LYS A 44 11.51 0.27 -17.58
CA LYS A 44 11.73 -1.15 -17.33
C LYS A 44 12.05 -1.34 -15.84
N LEU A 45 11.27 -2.19 -15.20
CA LEU A 45 11.38 -2.45 -13.77
C LEU A 45 12.71 -3.17 -13.47
N ARG A 46 13.52 -2.62 -12.58
CA ARG A 46 14.86 -3.15 -12.28
C ARG A 46 14.74 -4.43 -11.46
N LYS A 47 15.54 -5.45 -11.79
CA LYS A 47 15.67 -6.66 -10.96
C LYS A 47 16.30 -6.30 -9.61
N PRO A 48 15.86 -6.91 -8.49
CA PRO A 48 16.48 -6.69 -7.20
C PRO A 48 17.95 -7.13 -7.21
N LYS A 49 18.81 -6.41 -6.48
CA LYS A 49 20.21 -6.83 -6.25
C LYS A 49 20.23 -8.02 -5.29
N ALA A 50 21.26 -8.87 -5.38
CA ALA A 50 21.48 -9.96 -4.43
C ALA A 50 21.46 -9.44 -2.98
N GLY A 51 20.76 -10.14 -2.08
CA GLY A 51 20.53 -9.74 -0.70
C GLY A 51 19.47 -8.65 -0.51
N ASN A 52 18.74 -8.30 -1.57
CA ASN A 52 17.57 -7.42 -1.56
C ASN A 52 16.41 -8.07 -2.33
N GLU A 53 16.30 -9.38 -2.31
CA GLU A 53 15.20 -10.08 -2.95
C GLU A 53 13.88 -9.71 -2.28
N ILE A 54 12.81 -9.71 -3.07
CA ILE A 54 11.43 -9.57 -2.59
C ILE A 54 10.69 -10.85 -2.98
N ALA A 55 10.00 -11.46 -2.03
CA ALA A 55 9.20 -12.65 -2.29
C ALA A 55 8.01 -12.28 -3.19
N SER A 56 7.70 -13.15 -4.15
CA SER A 56 6.50 -12.99 -4.99
C SER A 56 5.24 -13.07 -4.15
N SER A 57 4.37 -12.07 -4.26
CA SER A 57 3.12 -11.98 -3.51
C SER A 57 2.06 -11.29 -4.36
N SER A 58 0.82 -11.80 -4.34
CA SER A 58 -0.32 -11.16 -5.00
C SER A 58 -0.67 -9.81 -4.36
N LEU A 59 -0.34 -9.64 -3.08
CA LEU A 59 -0.53 -8.41 -2.32
C LEU A 59 0.49 -7.32 -2.66
N ARG A 60 1.63 -7.71 -3.27
CA ARG A 60 2.75 -6.82 -3.62
C ARG A 60 3.17 -7.03 -5.08
N PRO A 61 2.31 -6.69 -6.04
CA PRO A 61 2.65 -6.83 -7.45
C PRO A 61 3.91 -6.02 -7.80
N ASN A 62 4.64 -6.47 -8.81
CA ASN A 62 5.86 -5.81 -9.25
C ASN A 62 5.51 -4.52 -10.02
N VAL A 63 5.62 -3.38 -9.34
CA VAL A 63 5.20 -2.06 -9.84
C VAL A 63 6.25 -0.98 -9.57
N LEU A 64 6.12 0.16 -10.25
CA LEU A 64 6.94 1.36 -10.04
C LEU A 64 6.86 1.83 -8.58
N ALA A 65 7.91 2.49 -8.10
CA ALA A 65 8.03 2.89 -6.70
C ALA A 65 6.84 3.75 -6.22
N CYS A 66 6.47 4.80 -6.97
CA CYS A 66 5.33 5.66 -6.65
C CYS A 66 4.00 4.86 -6.51
N ASN A 67 3.79 3.86 -7.37
CA ASN A 67 2.58 3.05 -7.36
C ASN A 67 2.52 2.03 -6.21
N ARG A 68 3.61 1.79 -5.48
CA ARG A 68 3.59 0.81 -4.37
C ARG A 68 2.68 1.25 -3.24
N LEU A 69 2.53 2.55 -3.00
CA LEU A 69 1.71 3.06 -1.89
C LEU A 69 0.26 2.58 -2.02
N CYS A 70 -0.33 2.70 -3.21
CA CYS A 70 -1.71 2.28 -3.44
C CYS A 70 -1.84 0.80 -3.84
N ARG A 71 -0.87 0.25 -4.58
CA ARG A 71 -0.99 -1.11 -5.14
C ARG A 71 -0.48 -2.20 -4.23
N TRP A 72 0.32 -1.88 -3.22
CA TRP A 72 0.70 -2.85 -2.21
C TRP A 72 -0.31 -2.77 -1.08
N VAL A 73 -0.93 -3.91 -0.81
CA VAL A 73 -2.01 -4.06 0.17
C VAL A 73 -1.61 -5.08 1.23
N ALA A 74 -2.36 -5.12 2.31
CA ALA A 74 -2.30 -6.17 3.31
C ALA A 74 -3.72 -6.71 3.57
N PRO A 75 -3.88 -7.85 4.26
CA PRO A 75 -5.21 -8.31 4.68
C PRO A 75 -6.01 -7.24 5.44
N HIS A 76 -5.33 -6.38 6.23
CA HIS A 76 -5.94 -5.23 6.90
C HIS A 76 -6.55 -4.22 5.91
N SER A 77 -5.87 -3.93 4.80
CA SER A 77 -6.34 -3.00 3.77
C SER A 77 -7.73 -3.38 3.26
N ASP A 78 -8.00 -4.68 3.08
CA ASP A 78 -9.28 -5.15 2.56
C ASP A 78 -10.42 -4.94 3.55
N ILE A 79 -10.14 -5.19 4.84
CA ILE A 79 -11.11 -4.95 5.91
C ILE A 79 -11.44 -3.45 5.96
N PHE A 80 -10.43 -2.60 5.91
CA PHE A 80 -10.62 -1.14 5.88
C PHE A 80 -11.39 -0.69 4.63
N HIS A 81 -10.97 -1.11 3.44
CA HIS A 81 -11.63 -0.75 2.19
C HIS A 81 -13.10 -1.17 2.15
N ASN A 82 -13.43 -2.35 2.68
CA ASN A 82 -14.83 -2.77 2.78
C ASN A 82 -15.62 -1.89 3.75
N SER A 83 -15.08 -1.60 4.93
CA SER A 83 -15.71 -0.70 5.91
C SER A 83 -16.02 0.67 5.31
N ILE A 84 -15.08 1.30 4.60
CA ILE A 84 -15.37 2.62 4.02
C ILE A 84 -16.34 2.57 2.85
N LEU A 85 -16.39 1.45 2.10
CA LEU A 85 -17.32 1.27 0.98
C LEU A 85 -18.74 0.96 1.45
N GLU A 86 -18.92 0.51 2.70
CA GLU A 86 -20.22 0.40 3.35
C GLU A 86 -20.77 1.78 3.77
N GLU A 87 -19.88 2.73 4.09
CA GLU A 87 -20.24 4.07 4.55
C GLU A 87 -20.34 5.11 3.43
N LEU A 88 -19.54 4.97 2.37
CA LEU A 88 -19.39 5.96 1.31
C LEU A 88 -19.53 5.35 -0.09
N PRO A 89 -20.10 6.09 -1.06
CA PRO A 89 -20.08 5.68 -2.45
C PRO A 89 -18.65 5.50 -2.98
N LEU A 90 -18.45 4.53 -3.88
CA LEU A 90 -17.15 4.26 -4.50
C LEU A 90 -16.47 5.50 -5.09
N ALA A 91 -17.23 6.43 -5.67
CA ALA A 91 -16.68 7.66 -6.25
C ALA A 91 -16.02 8.57 -5.20
N ASP A 92 -16.63 8.68 -4.02
CA ASP A 92 -16.10 9.51 -2.92
C ASP A 92 -14.88 8.86 -2.29
N VAL A 93 -14.90 7.54 -2.13
CA VAL A 93 -13.74 6.76 -1.71
C VAL A 93 -12.58 6.95 -2.68
N LEU A 94 -12.80 6.81 -3.98
CA LEU A 94 -11.74 7.03 -4.98
C LEU A 94 -11.16 8.44 -4.89
N LYS A 95 -12.02 9.44 -4.74
CA LYS A 95 -11.60 10.83 -4.60
C LYS A 95 -10.76 11.05 -3.33
N LEU A 96 -11.12 10.41 -2.21
CA LEU A 96 -10.35 10.46 -0.97
C LEU A 96 -8.92 9.94 -1.19
N PHE A 97 -8.75 8.75 -1.75
CA PHE A 97 -7.43 8.17 -2.02
C PHE A 97 -6.64 8.99 -3.04
N ASP A 98 -7.30 9.49 -4.08
CA ASP A 98 -6.66 10.34 -5.09
C ASP A 98 -6.12 11.62 -4.44
N VAL A 99 -6.91 12.30 -3.61
CA VAL A 99 -6.48 13.49 -2.85
C VAL A 99 -5.29 13.18 -1.95
N MET A 100 -5.32 12.07 -1.21
CA MET A 100 -4.20 11.66 -0.37
C MET A 100 -2.92 11.47 -1.18
N LEU A 101 -3.00 10.81 -2.34
CA LEU A 101 -1.83 10.56 -3.19
C LEU A 101 -1.31 11.85 -3.84
N VAL A 102 -2.17 12.70 -4.41
CA VAL A 102 -1.71 13.94 -5.07
C VAL A 102 -1.23 15.00 -4.08
N SER A 103 -1.59 14.89 -2.79
CA SER A 103 -1.05 15.76 -1.74
C SER A 103 0.45 15.57 -1.49
N VAL A 104 1.02 14.46 -2.00
CA VAL A 104 2.44 14.14 -1.90
C VAL A 104 3.09 14.27 -3.27
N GLU A 105 4.18 15.04 -3.36
CA GLU A 105 4.96 15.18 -4.59
C GLU A 105 5.38 13.81 -5.16
N VAL A 106 5.34 13.64 -6.49
CA VAL A 106 5.71 12.39 -7.17
C VAL A 106 7.06 11.84 -6.69
N LYS A 107 8.06 12.72 -6.53
CA LYS A 107 9.38 12.30 -6.05
C LYS A 107 9.33 11.73 -4.63
N THR A 108 8.53 12.35 -3.77
CA THR A 108 8.30 11.89 -2.40
C THR A 108 7.52 10.56 -2.40
N GLN A 109 6.55 10.37 -3.31
CA GLN A 109 5.87 9.08 -3.48
C GLN A 109 6.85 7.96 -3.88
N GLU A 110 7.80 8.22 -4.77
CA GLU A 110 8.84 7.24 -5.13
C GLU A 110 9.72 6.87 -3.91
N ASN A 111 10.09 7.87 -3.11
CA ASN A 111 10.88 7.66 -1.90
C ASN A 111 10.07 6.86 -0.86
N TYR A 112 8.79 7.18 -0.70
CA TYR A 112 7.89 6.47 0.21
C TYR A 112 7.67 5.03 -0.22
N GLY A 113 7.39 4.79 -1.50
CA GLY A 113 7.29 3.43 -2.04
C GLY A 113 8.62 2.66 -2.04
N THR A 114 9.76 3.35 -1.97
CA THR A 114 11.05 2.72 -1.67
C THR A 114 11.11 2.27 -0.20
N GLY A 115 10.59 3.07 0.73
CA GLY A 115 10.42 2.68 2.13
C GLY A 115 9.61 1.40 2.28
N CYS A 116 8.44 1.32 1.63
CA CYS A 116 7.62 0.10 1.61
C CYS A 116 8.42 -1.10 1.10
N LEU A 117 9.16 -0.95 -0.02
CA LEU A 117 10.02 -2.02 -0.56
C LEU A 117 11.03 -2.51 0.47
N ARG A 118 11.74 -1.61 1.15
CA ARG A 118 12.76 -1.98 2.13
C ARG A 118 12.19 -2.69 3.34
N PHE A 119 11.05 -2.22 3.84
CA PHE A 119 10.34 -2.87 4.94
C PHE A 119 9.91 -4.28 4.58
N HIS A 120 9.34 -4.47 3.38
CA HIS A 120 8.89 -5.78 2.92
C HIS A 120 10.03 -6.75 2.62
N GLN A 121 11.17 -6.27 2.10
CA GLN A 121 12.38 -7.10 1.95
C GLN A 121 12.90 -7.57 3.30
N TYR A 122 12.92 -6.69 4.31
CA TYR A 122 13.28 -7.05 5.68
C TYR A 122 12.30 -8.09 6.25
N CYS A 123 10.99 -7.92 6.03
CA CYS A 123 10.00 -8.88 6.47
C CYS A 123 10.14 -10.23 5.78
N ASP A 124 10.41 -10.25 4.47
CA ASP A 124 10.65 -11.48 3.71
C ASP A 124 11.90 -12.21 4.22
N SER A 125 13.00 -11.50 4.50
CA SER A 125 14.24 -12.12 5.00
C SER A 125 14.12 -12.68 6.41
N HIS A 126 13.18 -12.17 7.22
CA HIS A 126 12.88 -12.68 8.57
C HIS A 126 11.64 -13.59 8.61
N SER A 127 11.10 -13.98 7.45
CA SER A 127 9.90 -14.83 7.33
C SER A 127 8.68 -14.29 8.09
N ILE A 128 8.55 -12.96 8.19
CA ILE A 128 7.38 -12.32 8.81
C ILE A 128 6.18 -12.47 7.87
N PRO A 129 5.06 -13.07 8.28
CA PRO A 129 3.92 -13.29 7.40
C PRO A 129 3.21 -11.96 7.05
N GLU A 130 2.62 -11.86 5.85
CA GLU A 130 2.00 -10.62 5.33
C GLU A 130 0.96 -10.02 6.29
N LYS A 131 0.18 -10.86 6.97
CA LYS A 131 -0.83 -10.44 7.96
C LYS A 131 -0.26 -9.68 9.17
N ASN A 132 1.03 -9.83 9.46
CA ASN A 132 1.71 -9.16 10.58
C ASN A 132 2.44 -7.88 10.15
N ARG A 133 2.42 -7.55 8.85
CA ARG A 133 3.15 -6.41 8.29
C ARG A 133 2.33 -5.12 8.29
N MET A 134 1.03 -5.23 8.48
CA MET A 134 0.11 -4.11 8.60
C MET A 134 -1.12 -4.56 9.41
N PRO A 135 -1.45 -3.87 10.52
CA PRO A 135 -0.65 -2.83 11.15
C PRO A 135 0.70 -3.39 11.66
N ALA A 136 1.81 -2.70 11.36
CA ALA A 136 3.12 -3.13 11.82
C ALA A 136 3.29 -2.79 13.31
N SER A 137 3.65 -3.79 14.12
CA SER A 137 3.90 -3.56 15.56
C SER A 137 5.13 -2.69 15.81
N ASP A 138 5.16 -2.01 16.95
CA ASP A 138 6.30 -1.17 17.36
C ASP A 138 7.63 -1.95 17.33
N HIS A 139 7.66 -3.15 17.89
CA HIS A 139 8.86 -4.00 17.86
C HIS A 139 9.29 -4.38 16.44
N LEU A 140 8.35 -4.61 15.52
CA LEU A 140 8.67 -4.91 14.11
C LEU A 140 9.30 -3.68 13.44
N LEU A 141 8.75 -2.49 13.67
CA LEU A 141 9.28 -1.23 13.16
C LEU A 141 10.66 -0.92 13.75
N ALA A 142 10.84 -1.06 15.06
CA ALA A 142 12.12 -0.88 15.73
C ALA A 142 13.18 -1.88 15.24
N SER A 143 12.80 -3.15 15.06
CA SER A 143 13.70 -4.19 14.52
C SER A 143 14.08 -3.89 13.06
N PHE A 144 13.15 -3.40 12.25
CA PHE A 144 13.45 -2.93 10.90
C PHE A 144 14.48 -1.78 10.92
N VAL A 145 14.27 -0.75 11.74
CA VAL A 145 15.17 0.41 11.85
C VAL A 145 16.57 -0.01 12.32
N THR A 146 16.65 -0.85 13.36
CA THR A 146 17.93 -1.34 13.89
C THR A 146 18.69 -2.19 12.88
N SER A 147 18.00 -2.95 12.01
CA SER A 147 18.64 -3.73 10.94
C SER A 147 19.40 -2.88 9.91
N LEU A 148 19.01 -1.60 9.80
CA LEU A 148 19.59 -0.58 8.91
C LEU A 148 20.68 0.25 9.58
N ALA A 149 20.84 0.14 10.90
CA ALA A 149 21.83 0.90 11.66
C ALA A 149 23.22 0.70 11.06
N ARG A 150 23.96 1.81 10.93
CA ARG A 150 25.33 1.87 10.35
C ARG A 150 25.46 1.51 8.86
N LYS A 151 24.41 1.01 8.22
CA LYS A 151 24.38 0.67 6.78
C LYS A 151 23.77 1.78 5.92
N VAL A 152 22.90 2.59 6.52
CA VAL A 152 22.10 3.60 5.83
C VAL A 152 22.14 4.91 6.64
N ALA A 153 22.17 6.05 5.95
CA ALA A 153 22.11 7.36 6.59
C ALA A 153 20.78 7.53 7.35
N ALA A 154 20.82 8.16 8.53
CA ALA A 154 19.64 8.34 9.39
C ALA A 154 18.48 9.04 8.67
N THR A 155 18.78 10.06 7.86
CA THR A 155 17.79 10.78 7.03
C THR A 155 17.08 9.88 6.02
N THR A 156 17.79 8.88 5.48
CA THR A 156 17.19 7.91 4.55
C THR A 156 16.26 6.95 5.28
N VAL A 157 16.63 6.51 6.49
CA VAL A 157 15.77 5.65 7.32
C VAL A 157 14.50 6.42 7.72
N GLN A 158 14.62 7.69 8.13
CA GLN A 158 13.48 8.55 8.44
C GLN A 158 12.55 8.72 7.24
N ASN A 159 13.08 8.94 6.03
CA ASN A 159 12.27 9.02 4.81
C ASN A 159 11.54 7.70 4.50
N TRP A 160 12.17 6.56 4.77
CA TRP A 160 11.52 5.25 4.60
C TRP A 160 10.42 5.01 5.62
N LEU A 161 10.63 5.41 6.89
CA LEU A 161 9.60 5.35 7.93
C LEU A 161 8.43 6.28 7.62
N ALA A 162 8.69 7.51 7.15
CA ALA A 162 7.65 8.43 6.73
C ALA A 162 6.78 7.83 5.61
N GLY A 163 7.42 7.16 4.65
CA GLY A 163 6.70 6.42 3.61
C GLY A 163 5.87 5.25 4.13
N LEU A 164 6.41 4.50 5.08
CA LEU A 164 5.70 3.39 5.71
C LEU A 164 4.51 3.87 6.54
N HIS A 165 4.65 4.99 7.25
CA HIS A 165 3.57 5.64 7.98
C HIS A 165 2.50 6.17 7.02
N PHE A 166 2.88 6.83 5.92
CA PHE A 166 1.94 7.24 4.89
C PHE A 166 1.18 6.04 4.30
N TRP A 167 1.87 4.93 4.05
CA TRP A 167 1.24 3.68 3.61
C TRP A 167 0.24 3.14 4.65
N HIS A 168 0.55 3.19 5.95
CA HIS A 168 -0.41 2.84 7.01
C HIS A 168 -1.66 3.74 6.97
N ASN A 169 -1.48 5.05 6.85
CA ASN A 169 -2.59 6.00 6.79
C ASN A 169 -3.47 5.78 5.56
N LEU A 170 -2.87 5.51 4.39
CA LEU A 170 -3.60 5.23 3.16
C LEU A 170 -4.48 3.97 3.28
N HIS A 171 -4.01 2.96 4.00
CA HIS A 171 -4.73 1.69 4.19
C HIS A 171 -5.49 1.60 5.53
N GLY A 172 -5.70 2.74 6.20
CA GLY A 172 -6.47 2.80 7.44
C GLY A 172 -5.90 1.96 8.59
N ALA A 173 -4.58 1.75 8.62
CA ALA A 173 -3.90 0.99 9.65
C ALA A 173 -3.37 1.92 10.75
N PRO A 174 -3.58 1.62 12.04
CA PRO A 174 -2.94 2.37 13.11
C PRO A 174 -1.41 2.33 12.99
N TRP A 175 -0.77 3.45 13.32
CA TRP A 175 0.67 3.57 13.34
C TRP A 175 1.20 3.40 14.77
N PHE A 176 2.10 2.44 14.97
CA PHE A 176 2.68 2.14 16.28
C PHE A 176 4.16 2.53 16.41
N GLY A 177 4.73 3.22 15.40
CA GLY A 177 6.12 3.68 15.49
C GLY A 177 6.20 4.94 16.34
N HIS A 178 6.75 4.84 17.54
CA HIS A 178 7.03 6.02 18.37
C HIS A 178 8.13 6.88 17.71
N THR A 179 7.84 8.16 17.49
CA THR A 179 8.77 9.17 16.97
C THR A 179 9.71 9.69 18.03
#